data_AF-A0A0Q9RW09-F1
#
_entry.id   AF-A0A0Q9RW09-F1
#
_cell.length_a   1.000
_cell.length_b   1.000
_cell.length_c   1.000
_cell.angle_alpha   90.00
_cell.angle_beta   90.00
_cell.angle_gamma   90.00
#
_symmetry.space_group_name_H-M   'P 1'
#
loop_
_entity.id
_entity.type
_entity.pdbx_description
1 polymer ?
#
loop_
_entity_poly.entity_id
_entity_poly.type
_entity_poly.pdbx_seq_one_letter_code
_entity_poly.pdbx_strand_id
1 'polypeptide(L)'
;MTAWHDLEAAEPEFARRVQALFDAHRHKTIATLRADGAPRISGIEAAFKEGRLTFGSMPNSRKGSDLRRDPRFALHSATVDPVDGSEASWPGEAKIAGRALVTDPSPDGDAFHADIAEVVHTHLNAEGTRLVVEWWTPTDGLQRVERE
;
A
#
# COMPACT_ATOMS: atom_id res chain seq x y z
N MET A 1 -9.81 -13.89 -1.53
CA MET A 1 -9.37 -12.79 -0.67
C MET A 1 -7.92 -13.04 -0.36
N THR A 2 -7.06 -12.08 -0.64
CA THR A 2 -5.63 -12.17 -0.39
C THR A 2 -5.28 -11.27 0.79
N ALA A 3 -4.79 -11.88 1.86
CA ALA A 3 -4.28 -11.19 3.02
C ALA A 3 -2.77 -10.95 2.89
N TRP A 4 -2.20 -10.18 3.81
CA TRP A 4 -0.77 -9.89 3.81
C TRP A 4 0.08 -11.14 4.03
N HIS A 5 -0.36 -12.06 4.91
CA HIS A 5 0.35 -13.31 5.17
C HIS A 5 0.51 -14.20 3.94
N ASP A 6 -0.39 -14.08 2.94
CA ASP A 6 -0.28 -14.85 1.70
C ASP A 6 0.94 -14.39 0.90
N LEU A 7 1.19 -13.07 0.86
CA LEU A 7 2.40 -12.51 0.28
C LEU A 7 3.63 -12.83 1.14
N GLU A 8 3.54 -12.72 2.46
CA GLU A 8 4.67 -13.07 3.35
C GLU A 8 5.11 -14.53 3.18
N ALA A 9 4.16 -15.45 2.97
CA ALA A 9 4.43 -16.85 2.73
C ALA A 9 5.03 -17.11 1.33
N ALA A 10 4.56 -16.39 0.31
CA ALA A 10 5.02 -16.56 -1.06
C ALA A 10 6.40 -15.89 -1.30
N GLU A 11 6.58 -14.66 -0.84
CA GLU A 11 7.73 -13.79 -1.16
C GLU A 11 8.24 -13.05 0.10
N PRO A 12 8.80 -13.76 1.09
CA PRO A 12 9.08 -13.21 2.42
C PRO A 12 10.05 -12.03 2.43
N GLU A 13 11.02 -11.99 1.52
CA GLU A 13 11.99 -10.90 1.43
C GLU A 13 11.38 -9.63 0.82
N PHE A 14 10.56 -9.78 -0.22
CA PHE A 14 9.84 -8.67 -0.84
C PHE A 14 8.80 -8.10 0.13
N ALA A 15 8.02 -8.95 0.79
CA ALA A 15 7.07 -8.55 1.82
C ALA A 15 7.75 -7.71 2.91
N ARG A 16 8.89 -8.18 3.44
CA ARG A 16 9.64 -7.48 4.48
C ARG A 16 10.08 -6.07 4.05
N ARG A 17 10.56 -5.90 2.82
CA ARG A 17 10.96 -4.58 2.30
C ARG A 17 9.77 -3.63 2.17
N VAL A 18 8.66 -4.11 1.61
CA VAL A 18 7.44 -3.32 1.48
C VAL A 18 6.89 -2.92 2.85
N GLN A 19 6.80 -3.86 3.79
CA GLN A 19 6.33 -3.55 5.13
C GLN A 19 7.24 -2.53 5.84
N ALA A 20 8.56 -2.65 5.71
CA ALA A 20 9.49 -1.67 6.27
C ALA A 20 9.23 -0.25 5.77
N LEU A 21 8.89 -0.07 4.49
CA LEU A 21 8.53 1.24 3.91
C LEU A 21 7.23 1.81 4.50
N PHE A 22 6.22 0.96 4.72
CA PHE A 22 4.97 1.36 5.33
C PHE A 22 5.13 1.67 6.83
N ASP A 23 6.01 0.95 7.53
CA ASP A 23 6.25 1.11 8.97
C ASP A 23 7.20 2.29 9.29
N ALA A 24 8.06 2.69 8.34
CA ALA A 24 9.02 3.79 8.51
C ALA A 24 8.37 5.13 8.89
N HIS A 25 7.14 5.38 8.44
CA HIS A 25 6.41 6.60 8.71
C HIS A 25 4.94 6.34 9.05
N ARG A 26 4.42 7.09 10.03
CA ARG A 26 3.03 6.96 10.50
C ARG A 26 2.02 7.22 9.38
N HIS A 27 2.20 8.32 8.65
CA HIS A 27 1.23 8.81 7.68
C HIS A 27 1.53 8.30 6.27
N LYS A 28 0.48 7.82 5.62
CA LYS A 28 0.45 7.32 4.24
C LYS A 28 -0.55 8.15 3.44
N THR A 29 -0.61 7.94 2.14
CA THR A 29 -1.72 8.43 1.32
C THR A 29 -2.57 7.27 0.81
N ILE A 30 -3.88 7.48 0.77
CA ILE A 30 -4.85 6.56 0.16
C ILE A 30 -5.61 7.26 -0.95
N ALA A 31 -5.75 6.58 -2.08
CA ALA A 31 -6.67 6.93 -3.15
C ALA A 31 -7.96 6.11 -3.04
N THR A 32 -9.11 6.78 -3.16
CA THR A 32 -10.46 6.19 -3.18
C THR A 32 -11.25 6.74 -4.36
N LEU A 33 -12.38 6.09 -4.69
CA LEU A 33 -13.26 6.53 -5.78
C LEU A 33 -14.49 7.25 -5.25
N ARG A 34 -14.67 8.49 -5.71
CA ARG A 34 -15.87 9.29 -5.41
C ARG A 34 -17.10 8.71 -6.10
N ALA A 35 -18.28 9.17 -5.69
CA ALA A 35 -19.55 8.77 -6.32
C ALA A 35 -19.64 9.11 -7.83
N ASP A 36 -18.90 10.12 -8.28
CA ASP A 36 -18.77 10.52 -9.69
C ASP A 36 -17.64 9.76 -10.43
N GLY A 37 -16.98 8.82 -9.76
CA GLY A 37 -15.85 8.05 -10.29
C GLY A 37 -14.50 8.77 -10.26
N ALA A 38 -14.45 10.05 -9.88
CA ALA A 38 -13.17 10.77 -9.81
C ALA A 38 -12.31 10.28 -8.63
N PRO A 39 -10.97 10.27 -8.76
CA PRO A 39 -10.09 9.89 -7.67
C PRO A 39 -10.12 10.92 -6.54
N ARG A 40 -10.05 10.46 -5.29
CA ARG A 40 -9.81 11.28 -4.10
C ARG A 40 -8.58 10.78 -3.39
N ILE A 41 -7.70 11.69 -2.98
CA ILE A 41 -6.58 11.39 -2.09
C ILE A 41 -6.88 11.83 -0.66
N SER A 42 -6.31 11.13 0.31
CA SER A 42 -6.40 11.49 1.73
C SER A 42 -5.19 10.97 2.50
N GLY A 43 -4.82 11.66 3.57
CA GLY A 43 -3.93 11.10 4.59
C GLY A 43 -4.61 9.93 5.31
N ILE A 44 -3.82 8.93 5.69
CA ILE A 44 -4.29 7.71 6.37
C ILE A 44 -3.18 7.12 7.26
N GLU A 45 -3.58 6.31 8.23
CA GLU A 45 -2.70 5.41 8.96
C GLU A 45 -3.11 3.97 8.60
N ALA A 46 -2.11 3.12 8.34
CA ALA A 46 -2.29 1.71 8.04
C ALA A 46 -1.26 0.90 8.80
N ALA A 47 -1.61 -0.33 9.17
CA ALA A 47 -0.78 -1.23 9.95
C ALA A 47 -0.94 -2.68 9.49
N PHE A 48 0.14 -3.45 9.57
CA PHE A 48 0.10 -4.89 9.41
C PHE A 48 -0.12 -5.54 10.78
N LYS A 49 -1.25 -6.22 10.95
CA LYS A 49 -1.64 -6.87 12.20
C LYS A 49 -2.18 -8.26 11.89
N GLU A 50 -1.68 -9.27 12.60
CA GLU A 50 -2.17 -10.66 12.48
C GLU A 50 -2.16 -11.16 11.02
N GLY A 51 -1.11 -10.81 10.25
CA GLY A 51 -0.99 -11.20 8.84
C GLY A 51 -1.95 -10.47 7.89
N ARG A 52 -2.51 -9.31 8.30
CA ARG A 52 -3.44 -8.51 7.49
C ARG A 52 -3.00 -7.06 7.43
N LEU A 53 -3.15 -6.44 6.25
CA LEU A 53 -3.09 -4.98 6.13
C LEU A 53 -4.43 -4.39 6.59
N THR A 54 -4.36 -3.50 7.58
CA THR A 54 -5.52 -2.91 8.25
C THR A 54 -5.43 -1.39 8.25
N PHE A 55 -6.58 -0.73 8.13
CA PHE A 55 -6.70 0.73 8.24
C PHE A 55 -8.11 1.12 8.69
N GLY A 56 -8.24 2.30 9.28
CA GLY A 56 -9.50 2.82 9.80
C GLY A 56 -9.90 4.15 9.19
N SER A 57 -11.18 4.47 9.30
CA SER A 57 -11.73 5.77 8.91
C SER A 57 -12.61 6.31 10.02
N MET A 58 -12.35 7.56 10.42
CA MET A 58 -13.23 8.31 11.32
C MET A 58 -14.69 8.32 10.82
N PRO A 59 -15.68 8.43 11.71
CA PRO A 59 -17.08 8.55 11.34
C PRO A 59 -17.31 9.70 10.37
N ASN A 60 -18.27 9.52 9.46
CA ASN A 60 -18.67 10.53 8.47
C ASN A 60 -17.55 11.03 7.55
N SER A 61 -16.38 10.37 7.51
CA SER A 61 -15.31 10.76 6.61
C SER A 61 -15.71 10.55 5.15
N ARG A 62 -15.18 11.42 4.29
CA ARG A 62 -15.39 11.37 2.84
C ARG A 62 -14.79 10.10 2.23
N LYS A 63 -13.57 9.70 2.63
CA LYS A 63 -12.95 8.44 2.18
C LYS A 63 -13.67 7.18 2.68
N GLY A 64 -14.20 7.19 3.91
CA GLY A 64 -14.99 6.06 4.41
C GLY A 64 -16.30 5.91 3.65
N SER A 65 -16.95 7.03 3.33
CA SER A 65 -18.14 7.04 2.47
C SER A 65 -17.86 6.58 1.03
N ASP A 66 -16.67 6.86 0.51
CA ASP A 66 -16.22 6.31 -0.78
C ASP A 66 -16.05 4.80 -0.69
N LEU A 67 -15.27 4.30 0.29
CA LEU A 67 -14.97 2.86 0.45
C LEU A 67 -16.21 2.00 0.69
N ARG A 68 -17.22 2.53 1.41
CA ARG A 68 -18.50 1.84 1.58
C ARG A 68 -19.30 1.74 0.28
N ARG A 69 -19.13 2.69 -0.65
CA ARG A 69 -19.80 2.69 -1.96
C ARG A 69 -19.03 1.86 -2.98
N ASP A 70 -17.72 2.04 -3.03
CA ASP A 70 -16.79 1.35 -3.91
C ASP A 70 -15.54 0.98 -3.10
N PRO A 71 -15.28 -0.30 -2.83
CA PRO A 71 -14.22 -0.71 -1.91
C PRO A 71 -12.83 -0.57 -2.52
N ARG A 72 -12.69 -0.19 -3.80
CA ARG A 72 -11.39 -0.08 -4.45
C ARG A 72 -10.55 1.02 -3.83
N PHE A 73 -9.30 0.70 -3.52
CA PHE A 73 -8.33 1.64 -3.00
C PHE A 73 -6.93 1.43 -3.60
N ALA A 74 -6.09 2.44 -3.49
CA ALA A 74 -4.65 2.32 -3.58
C ALA A 74 -3.99 3.06 -2.41
N LEU A 75 -3.08 2.39 -1.71
CA LEU A 75 -2.24 2.96 -0.66
C LEU A 75 -0.85 3.22 -1.20
N HIS A 76 -0.23 4.30 -0.76
CA HIS A 76 1.16 4.64 -1.03
C HIS A 76 1.85 4.89 0.31
N SER A 77 3.04 4.32 0.50
CA SER A 77 3.89 4.57 1.66
C SER A 77 4.26 6.06 1.76
N ALA A 78 4.91 6.50 2.83
CA ALA A 78 5.51 7.83 2.79
C ALA A 78 6.59 7.88 1.69
N THR A 79 6.65 9.00 0.97
CA THR A 79 7.77 9.30 0.08
C THR A 79 8.88 9.89 0.93
N VAL A 80 10.09 9.35 0.79
CA VAL A 80 11.31 9.91 1.35
C VAL A 80 12.18 10.38 0.20
N ASP A 81 12.80 11.54 0.33
CA ASP A 81 13.75 11.99 -0.67
C ASP A 81 15.04 11.17 -0.58
N PRO A 82 15.71 10.88 -1.71
CA PRO A 82 17.08 10.36 -1.67
C PRO A 82 17.99 11.39 -0.97
N VAL A 83 19.03 10.89 -0.29
CA VAL A 83 20.09 11.75 0.23
C VAL A 83 21.05 12.07 -0.91
N ASP A 84 21.31 13.36 -1.16
CA ASP A 84 22.24 13.81 -2.19
C ASP A 84 23.61 13.12 -2.07
N GLY A 85 24.09 12.54 -3.18
CA GLY A 85 25.34 11.77 -3.22
C GLY A 85 25.25 10.37 -2.60
N SER A 86 24.06 9.94 -2.18
CA SER A 86 23.77 8.59 -1.69
C SER A 86 22.45 8.08 -2.24
N GLU A 87 22.13 8.43 -3.49
CA GLU A 87 20.87 8.10 -4.16
C GLU A 87 20.63 6.59 -4.18
N ALA A 88 21.69 5.78 -4.38
CA ALA A 88 21.62 4.32 -4.34
C ALA A 88 21.13 3.74 -2.99
N SER A 89 21.21 4.51 -1.90
CA SER A 89 20.69 4.11 -0.59
C SER A 89 19.20 4.40 -0.40
N TRP A 90 18.57 5.06 -1.37
CA TRP A 90 17.16 5.39 -1.32
C TRP A 90 16.33 4.10 -1.23
N PRO A 91 15.57 3.90 -0.13
CA PRO A 91 14.82 2.66 0.07
C PRO A 91 13.65 2.51 -0.90
N GLY A 92 13.30 3.58 -1.62
CA GLY A 92 12.21 3.58 -2.58
C GLY A 92 10.87 3.95 -1.95
N GLU A 93 9.81 3.54 -2.64
CA GLU A 93 8.42 3.72 -2.23
C GLU A 93 7.61 2.47 -2.56
N ALA A 94 6.57 2.20 -1.76
CA ALA A 94 5.72 1.04 -1.94
C ALA A 94 4.24 1.41 -2.06
N LYS A 95 3.53 0.68 -2.92
CA LYS A 95 2.09 0.80 -3.13
C LYS A 95 1.41 -0.53 -2.88
N ILE A 96 0.21 -0.46 -2.33
CA ILE A 96 -0.67 -1.62 -2.17
C ILE A 96 -2.06 -1.24 -2.69
N ALA A 97 -2.57 -1.96 -3.68
CA ALA A 97 -3.90 -1.75 -4.24
C ALA A 97 -4.79 -2.96 -3.99
N GLY A 98 -6.09 -2.72 -3.87
CA GLY A 98 -7.02 -3.79 -3.54
C GLY A 98 -8.43 -3.31 -3.23
N ARG A 99 -9.14 -4.11 -2.44
CA ARG A 99 -10.50 -3.81 -1.97
C ARG A 99 -10.51 -3.72 -0.44
N ALA A 100 -11.14 -2.69 0.10
CA ALA A 100 -11.33 -2.52 1.53
C ALA A 100 -12.55 -3.33 1.98
N LEU A 101 -12.34 -4.30 2.84
CA LEU A 101 -13.39 -5.13 3.42
C LEU A 101 -13.68 -4.65 4.83
N VAL A 102 -14.93 -4.26 5.08
CA VAL A 102 -15.38 -3.81 6.41
C VAL A 102 -15.27 -4.98 7.38
N THR A 103 -14.62 -4.77 8.52
CA THR A 103 -14.43 -5.81 9.53
C THR A 103 -15.61 -5.85 10.49
N ASP A 104 -16.01 -4.68 11.02
CA ASP A 104 -17.22 -4.47 11.80
C ASP A 104 -17.61 -2.97 11.75
N PRO A 105 -18.86 -2.62 11.41
CA PRO A 105 -19.32 -1.24 11.51
C PRO A 105 -19.38 -0.80 12.97
N SER A 106 -18.63 0.23 13.34
CA SER A 106 -18.68 0.85 14.67
C SER A 106 -19.25 2.27 14.59
N PRO A 107 -20.00 2.74 15.60
CA PRO A 107 -20.34 4.17 15.73
C PRO A 107 -19.09 5.06 15.73
N ASP A 108 -17.95 4.53 16.16
CA ASP A 108 -16.67 5.22 16.29
C ASP A 108 -15.83 5.23 15.00
N GLY A 109 -16.31 4.59 13.93
CA GLY A 109 -15.68 4.62 12.62
C GLY A 109 -15.74 3.29 11.88
N ASP A 110 -15.32 3.33 10.62
CA ASP A 110 -15.18 2.12 9.81
C ASP A 110 -13.77 1.53 10.00
N ALA A 111 -13.67 0.22 10.23
CA ALA A 111 -12.41 -0.53 10.22
C ALA A 111 -12.38 -1.47 9.01
N PHE A 112 -11.21 -1.56 8.36
CA PHE A 112 -11.04 -2.31 7.12
C PHE A 112 -9.86 -3.28 7.17
N HIS A 113 -10.05 -4.43 6.53
CA HIS A 113 -8.98 -5.29 6.04
C HIS A 113 -8.82 -5.13 4.54
N ALA A 114 -7.58 -5.14 4.04
CA ALA A 114 -7.34 -5.21 2.61
C ALA A 114 -7.55 -6.63 2.08
N ASP A 115 -8.30 -6.73 0.98
CA ASP A 115 -8.19 -7.79 -0.02
C ASP A 115 -7.21 -7.31 -1.08
N ILE A 116 -5.97 -7.80 -1.02
CA ILE A 116 -4.84 -7.28 -1.79
C ILE A 116 -4.91 -7.78 -3.23
N ALA A 117 -4.90 -6.86 -4.19
CA ALA A 117 -4.83 -7.19 -5.61
C ALA A 117 -3.41 -7.05 -6.17
N GLU A 118 -2.65 -6.10 -5.66
CA GLU A 118 -1.31 -5.77 -6.15
C GLU A 118 -0.47 -5.15 -5.03
N VAL A 119 0.82 -5.49 -5.01
CA VAL A 119 1.85 -4.84 -4.18
C VAL A 119 3.01 -4.44 -5.08
N VAL A 120 3.45 -3.18 -5.02
CA VAL A 120 4.52 -2.64 -5.85
C VAL A 120 5.60 -2.04 -4.95
N HIS A 121 6.87 -2.30 -5.25
CA HIS A 121 8.03 -1.61 -4.69
C HIS A 121 8.83 -0.98 -5.83
N THR A 122 8.94 0.34 -5.82
CA THR A 122 9.80 1.11 -6.73
C THR A 122 11.04 1.55 -5.98
N HIS A 123 12.24 1.24 -6.46
CA HIS A 123 13.50 1.68 -5.85
C HIS A 123 14.60 1.84 -6.91
N LEU A 124 15.81 2.20 -6.50
CA LEU A 124 16.97 2.23 -7.40
C LEU A 124 17.76 0.92 -7.34
N ASN A 125 18.44 0.57 -8.43
CA ASN A 125 19.41 -0.52 -8.42
C ASN A 125 20.63 -0.18 -7.52
N ALA A 126 21.51 -1.17 -7.28
CA ALA A 126 22.63 -1.02 -6.37
C ALA A 126 23.60 0.11 -6.77
N GLU A 127 23.69 0.39 -8.07
CA GLU A 127 24.50 1.47 -8.62
C GLU A 127 23.82 2.85 -8.56
N GLY A 128 22.53 2.92 -8.20
CA GLY A 128 21.77 4.18 -8.17
C GLY A 128 21.48 4.78 -9.55
N THR A 129 21.59 3.98 -10.61
CA THR A 129 21.55 4.46 -12.01
C THR A 129 20.25 4.13 -12.73
N ARG A 130 19.47 3.19 -12.21
CA ARG A 130 18.25 2.69 -12.87
C ARG A 130 17.12 2.51 -11.87
N LEU A 131 15.90 2.73 -12.35
CA LEU A 131 14.69 2.46 -11.60
C LEU A 131 14.34 0.97 -11.69
N VAL A 132 14.25 0.33 -10.53
CA VAL A 132 13.75 -1.03 -10.37
C VAL A 132 12.30 -0.95 -9.92
N VAL A 133 11.41 -1.63 -10.63
CA VAL A 133 10.02 -1.82 -10.23
C VAL A 133 9.78 -3.30 -10.05
N GLU A 134 9.48 -3.69 -8.83
CA GLU A 134 9.05 -5.04 -8.47
C GLU A 134 7.58 -4.99 -8.12
N TRP A 135 6.79 -5.94 -8.61
CA TRP A 135 5.39 -6.04 -8.26
C TRP A 135 4.95 -7.47 -8.10
N TRP A 136 4.00 -7.68 -7.22
CA TRP A 136 3.42 -8.98 -6.94
C TRP A 136 1.91 -8.92 -7.10
N THR A 137 1.35 -9.94 -7.75
CA THR A 137 -0.09 -10.21 -7.75
C THR A 137 -0.35 -11.63 -7.25
N PRO A 138 -1.54 -11.93 -6.69
CA PRO A 138 -1.90 -13.30 -6.32
C PRO A 138 -1.91 -14.29 -7.49
N THR A 139 -2.01 -13.79 -8.73
CA THR A 139 -2.14 -14.63 -9.94
C THR A 139 -0.80 -14.91 -10.58
N ASP A 140 0.06 -13.88 -10.69
CA ASP A 140 1.28 -13.92 -11.49
C ASP A 140 2.56 -14.06 -10.64
N GLY A 141 2.43 -13.96 -9.31
CA GLY A 141 3.57 -13.96 -8.40
C GLY A 141 4.43 -12.71 -8.53
N LEU A 142 5.68 -12.77 -8.06
CA LEU A 142 6.61 -11.65 -8.10
C LEU A 142 7.19 -11.49 -9.50
N GLN A 143 7.12 -10.25 -9.99
CA GLN A 143 7.67 -9.82 -11.27
C GLN A 143 8.56 -8.60 -11.05
N ARG A 144 9.48 -8.37 -11.99
CA ARG A 144 10.48 -7.30 -11.89
C ARG A 144 10.81 -6.74 -13.26
N VAL A 145 10.98 -5.43 -13.32
CA VAL A 145 11.58 -4.72 -14.45
C VAL A 145 12.61 -3.72 -13.95
N GLU A 146 13.65 -3.52 -14.75
CA GLU A 146 14.65 -2.49 -14.53
C GLU A 146 14.68 -1.60 -15.78
N ARG A 147 14.63 -0.28 -15.58
CA ARG A 147 14.55 0.70 -16.67
C ARG A 147 15.35 1.96 -16.35
N GLU A 148 15.76 2.65 -17.42
CA GLU A 148 16.35 3.99 -17.37
C GLU A 148 15.28 5.06 -17.13
#